data_AF-A0A3B8IHA8-F1
#
_entry.id   AF-A0A3B8IHA8-F1
#
_cell.length_a   1.000
_cell.length_b   1.000
_cell.length_c   1.000
_cell.angle_alpha   90.00
_cell.angle_beta   90.00
_cell.angle_gamma   90.00
#
_symmetry.space_group_name_H-M   'P 1'
#
loop_
_entity.id
_entity.type
_entity.pdbx_description
1 polymer ?
#
loop_
_entity_poly.entity_id
_entity_poly.type
_entity_poly.pdbx_seq_one_letter_code
_entity_poly.pdbx_strand_id
1 'polypeptide(L)'
;MQQRTFFLGLLFILPLAATHAQSLAKREVNSTVTTVAELVREHYVLREEGEAIAAYLLKDLQEGRFYLAESLKQLDSIMTKSLREASQDFHLYTWNNYDLVKQLQAPEAEDEGAESTSFFNDDAAHAANFGFAKVEVLPDNIGYIRLSQINISEHSLETLYAAMRLVQHTQALIIDLRDNQGGGSSVGSVLETFFFEDRRDLLEFRSRNGQTELESTVPWL
;
A
#
# COMPACT_ATOMS: atom_id res chain seq x y z
N MET A 1 20.09 -80.72 21.00
CA MET A 1 20.05 -80.04 19.68
C MET A 1 18.69 -80.36 19.08
N GLN A 2 17.75 -79.47 18.75
CA GLN A 2 17.67 -78.03 18.55
C GLN A 2 16.29 -77.58 19.10
N GLN A 3 16.22 -76.46 19.82
CA GLN A 3 14.94 -75.79 20.07
C GLN A 3 14.69 -74.79 18.94
N ARG A 4 13.56 -74.93 18.23
CA ARG A 4 13.09 -73.97 17.23
C ARG A 4 12.27 -72.90 17.94
N THR A 5 12.83 -71.70 18.07
CA THR A 5 12.13 -70.51 18.54
C THR A 5 11.30 -69.94 17.39
N PHE A 6 9.97 -69.92 17.55
CA PHE A 6 9.05 -69.23 16.64
C PHE A 6 8.96 -67.76 17.09
N PHE A 7 9.50 -66.85 16.28
CA PHE A 7 9.30 -65.41 16.46
C PHE A 7 7.93 -65.03 15.86
N LEU A 8 6.97 -64.70 16.72
CA LEU A 8 5.71 -64.07 16.31
C LEU A 8 5.97 -62.58 16.08
N GLY A 9 6.07 -62.16 14.81
CA GLY A 9 6.17 -60.76 14.45
C GLY A 9 4.83 -60.05 14.65
N LEU A 10 4.75 -59.19 15.66
CA LEU A 10 3.60 -58.32 15.90
C LEU A 10 3.64 -57.16 14.88
N LEU A 11 2.75 -57.19 13.89
CA LEU A 11 2.62 -56.13 12.88
C LEU A 11 1.93 -54.91 13.52
N PHE A 12 2.70 -53.91 13.91
CA PHE A 12 2.15 -52.61 14.35
C PHE A 12 1.61 -51.85 13.13
N ILE A 13 0.29 -51.84 12.95
CA ILE A 13 -0.38 -50.96 12.00
C ILE A 13 -0.45 -49.58 12.65
N LEU A 14 0.49 -48.70 12.30
CA LEU A 14 0.42 -47.27 12.60
C LEU A 14 -0.79 -46.67 11.87
N PRO A 15 -1.75 -46.03 12.55
CA PRO A 15 -2.77 -45.26 11.86
C PRO A 15 -2.07 -44.05 11.24
N LEU A 16 -1.96 -44.05 9.91
CA LEU A 16 -1.64 -42.87 9.15
C LEU A 16 -2.81 -41.90 9.37
N ALA A 17 -2.67 -41.01 10.36
CA ALA A 17 -3.54 -39.85 10.46
C ALA A 17 -3.22 -38.99 9.24
N ALA A 18 -3.98 -39.18 8.16
CA ALA A 18 -3.99 -38.25 7.06
C ALA A 18 -4.41 -36.91 7.66
N THR A 19 -3.47 -35.97 7.73
CA THR A 19 -3.77 -34.55 7.93
C THR A 19 -4.55 -34.10 6.70
N HIS A 20 -5.86 -34.39 6.66
CA HIS A 20 -6.76 -33.70 5.76
C HIS A 20 -6.67 -32.23 6.13
N ALA A 21 -6.21 -31.41 5.18
CA ALA A 21 -6.42 -29.97 5.25
C ALA A 21 -7.91 -29.77 5.55
N GLN A 22 -8.21 -29.26 6.73
CA GLN A 22 -9.58 -29.07 7.16
C GLN A 22 -10.20 -28.05 6.21
N SER A 23 -11.12 -28.51 5.36
CA SER A 23 -11.86 -27.64 4.46
C SER A 23 -12.47 -26.49 5.26
N LEU A 24 -12.38 -25.27 4.74
CA LEU A 24 -12.91 -24.09 5.41
C LEU A 24 -14.36 -24.31 5.85
N ALA A 25 -14.67 -24.05 7.11
CA ALA A 25 -16.04 -24.25 7.58
C ALA A 25 -16.94 -23.22 6.89
N LYS A 26 -18.09 -23.67 6.34
CA LYS A 26 -19.04 -22.75 5.65
C LYS A 26 -19.42 -21.55 6.50
N ARG A 27 -19.53 -21.73 7.83
CA ARG A 27 -19.79 -20.63 8.77
C ARG A 27 -18.70 -19.57 8.74
N GLU A 28 -17.44 -19.97 8.67
CA GLU A 28 -16.29 -19.05 8.61
C GLU A 28 -16.29 -18.30 7.28
N VAL A 29 -16.47 -19.00 6.15
CA VAL A 29 -16.58 -18.37 4.82
C VAL A 29 -17.71 -17.33 4.81
N ASN A 30 -18.89 -17.67 5.33
CA ASN A 30 -20.02 -16.76 5.38
C ASN A 30 -19.73 -15.53 6.21
N SER A 31 -19.17 -15.72 7.41
CA SER A 31 -18.81 -14.62 8.30
C SER A 31 -17.79 -13.70 7.63
N THR A 32 -16.71 -14.26 7.08
CA THR A 32 -15.64 -13.48 6.43
C THR A 32 -16.18 -12.66 5.25
N VAL A 33 -16.92 -13.29 4.34
CA VAL A 33 -17.43 -12.60 3.14
C VAL A 33 -18.44 -11.52 3.52
N THR A 34 -19.31 -11.79 4.50
CA THR A 34 -20.29 -10.80 4.99
C THR A 34 -19.57 -9.60 5.61
N THR A 35 -18.58 -9.83 6.48
CA THR A 35 -17.78 -8.75 7.08
C THR A 35 -17.03 -7.94 6.02
N VAL A 36 -16.44 -8.58 5.01
CA VAL A 36 -15.77 -7.86 3.91
C VAL A 36 -16.77 -6.99 3.15
N ALA A 37 -17.96 -7.51 2.82
CA ALA A 37 -19.00 -6.73 2.16
C ALA A 37 -19.44 -5.52 3.01
N GLU A 38 -19.56 -5.69 4.33
CA GLU A 38 -19.87 -4.60 5.25
C GLU A 38 -18.76 -3.54 5.28
N LEU A 39 -17.50 -3.94 5.36
CA LEU A 39 -16.35 -3.02 5.32
C LEU A 39 -16.29 -2.22 4.01
N VAL A 40 -16.54 -2.87 2.87
CA VAL A 40 -16.61 -2.17 1.57
C VAL A 40 -17.75 -1.17 1.57
N ARG A 41 -18.93 -1.58 2.03
CA ARG A 41 -20.08 -0.68 2.13
C ARG A 41 -19.81 0.51 3.05
N GLU A 42 -19.07 0.34 4.14
CA GLU A 42 -18.80 1.40 5.09
C GLU A 42 -17.68 2.34 4.64
N HIS A 43 -16.65 1.81 3.99
CA HIS A 43 -15.38 2.51 3.80
C HIS A 43 -14.94 2.76 2.36
N TYR A 44 -15.55 2.12 1.35
CA TYR A 44 -15.17 2.39 -0.05
C TYR A 44 -15.28 3.88 -0.36
N VAL A 45 -14.45 4.47 -1.23
CA VAL A 45 -14.46 5.95 -1.34
C VAL A 45 -15.78 6.50 -1.92
N LEU A 46 -16.39 5.77 -2.86
CA LEU A 46 -17.67 6.15 -3.47
C LEU A 46 -18.84 5.37 -2.83
N ARG A 47 -19.92 6.07 -2.44
CA ARG A 47 -21.00 5.48 -1.62
C ARG A 47 -21.83 4.46 -2.36
N GLU A 48 -22.34 4.83 -3.51
CA GLU A 48 -23.26 4.00 -4.29
C GLU A 48 -22.55 2.77 -4.85
N GLU A 49 -21.29 2.92 -5.22
CA GLU A 49 -20.41 1.88 -5.73
C GLU A 49 -20.03 0.91 -4.62
N GLY A 50 -19.73 1.40 -3.41
CA GLY A 50 -19.48 0.54 -2.24
C GLY A 50 -20.68 -0.34 -1.91
N GLU A 51 -21.90 0.20 -1.98
CA GLU A 51 -23.15 -0.57 -1.82
C GLU A 51 -23.31 -1.62 -2.92
N ALA A 52 -23.06 -1.25 -4.19
CA ALA A 52 -23.17 -2.16 -5.32
C ALA A 52 -22.14 -3.31 -5.26
N ILE A 53 -20.89 -3.02 -4.88
CA ILE A 53 -19.82 -4.02 -4.70
C ILE A 53 -20.18 -4.97 -3.55
N ALA A 54 -20.64 -4.44 -2.42
CA ALA A 54 -21.07 -5.25 -1.29
C ALA A 54 -22.22 -6.20 -1.67
N ALA A 55 -23.24 -5.68 -2.37
CA ALA A 55 -24.35 -6.49 -2.87
C ALA A 55 -23.88 -7.59 -3.84
N TYR A 56 -22.91 -7.29 -4.71
CA TYR A 56 -22.31 -8.27 -5.61
C TYR A 56 -21.61 -9.40 -4.84
N LEU A 57 -20.80 -9.07 -3.82
CA LEU A 57 -20.14 -10.08 -2.98
C LEU A 57 -21.17 -10.98 -2.27
N LEU A 58 -22.23 -10.40 -1.72
CA LEU A 58 -23.28 -11.17 -1.03
C LEU A 58 -24.05 -12.08 -2.01
N LYS A 59 -24.23 -11.65 -3.25
CA LYS A 59 -24.79 -12.50 -4.31
C LYS A 59 -23.87 -13.68 -4.65
N ASP A 60 -22.58 -13.43 -4.87
CA ASP A 60 -21.58 -14.49 -5.12
C ASP A 60 -21.53 -15.50 -3.96
N LEU A 61 -21.75 -15.05 -2.72
CA LEU A 61 -21.85 -15.91 -1.55
C LEU A 61 -23.09 -16.81 -1.59
N GLN A 62 -24.24 -16.27 -1.97
CA GLN A 62 -25.49 -17.04 -2.12
C GLN A 62 -25.40 -18.07 -3.24
N GLU A 63 -24.73 -17.73 -4.35
CA GLU A 63 -24.45 -18.63 -5.47
C GLU A 63 -23.37 -19.68 -5.13
N GLY A 64 -22.73 -19.56 -3.96
CA GLY A 64 -21.80 -20.53 -3.42
C GLY A 64 -20.39 -20.45 -3.99
N ARG A 65 -20.05 -19.36 -4.70
CA ARG A 65 -18.77 -19.17 -5.38
C ARG A 65 -17.58 -19.29 -4.43
N PHE A 66 -17.71 -18.79 -3.20
CA PHE A 66 -16.63 -18.82 -2.21
C PHE A 66 -16.41 -20.19 -1.56
N TYR A 67 -17.40 -21.10 -1.63
CA TYR A 67 -17.23 -22.46 -1.11
C TYR A 67 -16.37 -23.35 -2.02
N LEU A 68 -15.96 -22.85 -3.19
CA LEU A 68 -14.98 -23.49 -4.06
C LEU A 68 -13.55 -23.41 -3.50
N ALA A 69 -13.31 -22.56 -2.48
CA ALA A 69 -12.01 -22.44 -1.83
C ALA A 69 -11.74 -23.60 -0.85
N GLU A 70 -10.59 -24.23 -1.00
CA GLU A 70 -10.10 -25.29 -0.11
C GLU A 70 -9.10 -24.77 0.94
N SER A 71 -8.69 -23.50 0.84
CA SER A 71 -7.77 -22.84 1.76
C SER A 71 -8.03 -21.34 1.86
N LEU A 72 -7.54 -20.69 2.92
CA LEU A 72 -7.68 -19.23 3.09
C LEU A 72 -7.01 -18.44 1.96
N LYS A 73 -5.88 -18.93 1.42
CA LYS A 73 -5.22 -18.34 0.25
C LYS A 73 -6.08 -18.41 -1.02
N GLN A 74 -6.80 -19.52 -1.22
CA GLN A 74 -7.74 -19.63 -2.35
C GLN A 74 -8.97 -18.76 -2.13
N LEU A 75 -9.51 -18.70 -0.90
CA LEU A 75 -10.63 -17.83 -0.56
C LEU A 75 -10.27 -16.37 -0.84
N ASP A 76 -9.08 -15.94 -0.41
CA ASP A 76 -8.51 -14.63 -0.71
C ASP A 76 -8.47 -14.33 -2.22
N SER A 77 -7.95 -15.27 -3.01
CA SER A 77 -7.87 -15.11 -4.47
C SER A 77 -9.25 -14.99 -5.13
N ILE A 78 -10.23 -15.80 -4.68
CA ILE A 78 -11.61 -15.76 -5.20
C ILE A 78 -12.32 -14.47 -4.79
N MET A 79 -12.19 -14.04 -3.53
CA MET A 79 -12.75 -12.78 -3.02
C MET A 79 -12.17 -11.57 -3.76
N THR A 80 -10.84 -11.51 -3.90
CA THR A 80 -10.17 -10.45 -4.68
C THR A 80 -10.66 -10.40 -6.12
N LYS A 81 -10.85 -11.55 -6.76
CA LYS A 81 -11.42 -11.61 -8.11
C LYS A 81 -12.85 -11.08 -8.15
N SER A 82 -13.71 -11.48 -7.20
CA SER A 82 -15.09 -11.00 -7.09
C SER A 82 -15.15 -9.48 -6.86
N LEU A 83 -14.34 -8.96 -5.94
CA LEU A 83 -14.21 -7.52 -5.68
C LEU A 83 -13.84 -6.76 -6.95
N ARG A 84 -12.80 -7.20 -7.68
CA ARG A 84 -12.33 -6.55 -8.91
C ARG A 84 -13.30 -6.67 -10.07
N GLU A 85 -14.02 -7.79 -10.20
CA GLU A 85 -15.09 -7.93 -11.18
C GLU A 85 -16.19 -6.91 -10.94
N ALA A 86 -16.58 -6.71 -9.68
CA ALA A 86 -17.62 -5.77 -9.27
C ALA A 86 -17.19 -4.30 -9.38
N SER A 87 -15.94 -3.98 -9.02
CA SER A 87 -15.47 -2.60 -8.90
C SER A 87 -14.71 -2.08 -10.11
N GLN A 88 -14.06 -2.96 -10.89
CA GLN A 88 -12.98 -2.62 -11.83
C GLN A 88 -11.81 -1.83 -11.18
N ASP A 89 -11.74 -1.85 -9.85
CA ASP A 89 -10.74 -1.16 -9.04
C ASP A 89 -9.71 -2.17 -8.53
N PHE A 90 -8.46 -2.02 -8.98
CA PHE A 90 -7.37 -2.92 -8.64
C PHE A 90 -6.75 -2.64 -7.26
N HIS A 91 -7.09 -1.52 -6.62
CA HIS A 91 -6.72 -1.20 -5.24
C HIS A 91 -7.59 -1.92 -4.21
N LEU A 92 -8.73 -2.47 -4.62
CA LEU A 92 -9.63 -3.22 -3.76
C LEU A 92 -9.32 -4.73 -3.83
N TYR A 93 -8.79 -5.29 -2.75
CA TYR A 93 -8.44 -6.71 -2.64
C TYR A 93 -8.48 -7.17 -1.18
N THR A 94 -8.53 -8.49 -0.99
CA THR A 94 -8.25 -9.13 0.30
C THR A 94 -6.81 -9.63 0.31
N TRP A 95 -6.24 -9.85 1.50
CA TRP A 95 -4.90 -10.43 1.58
C TRP A 95 -4.80 -11.42 2.74
N ASN A 96 -4.57 -12.69 2.43
CA ASN A 96 -4.28 -13.69 3.45
C ASN A 96 -2.83 -13.57 3.94
N ASN A 97 -2.61 -12.76 4.97
CA ASN A 97 -1.29 -12.53 5.57
C ASN A 97 -1.31 -12.72 7.09
N TYR A 98 -0.87 -13.90 7.55
CA TYR A 98 -0.85 -14.24 8.98
C TYR A 98 0.15 -13.42 9.79
N ASP A 99 1.33 -13.15 9.23
CA ASP A 99 2.38 -12.41 9.94
C ASP A 99 1.94 -10.97 10.18
N LEU A 100 1.29 -10.35 9.19
CA LEU A 100 0.71 -9.03 9.33
C LEU A 100 -0.41 -9.01 10.38
N VAL A 101 -1.32 -9.99 10.38
CA VAL A 101 -2.38 -10.07 11.41
C VAL A 101 -1.76 -10.19 12.81
N LYS A 102 -0.74 -11.03 12.97
CA LYS A 102 -0.03 -11.17 14.25
C LYS A 102 0.66 -9.87 14.68
N GLN A 103 1.26 -9.15 13.74
CA GLN A 103 1.89 -7.86 14.00
C GLN A 103 0.86 -6.81 14.43
N LEU A 104 -0.28 -6.71 13.74
CA LEU A 104 -1.35 -5.76 14.07
C LEU A 104 -2.06 -6.07 15.40
N GLN A 105 -1.99 -7.32 15.88
CA GLN A 105 -2.55 -7.74 17.17
C GLN A 105 -1.55 -7.67 18.32
N ALA A 106 -0.27 -7.43 18.03
CA ALA A 106 0.72 -7.25 19.09
C ALA A 106 0.38 -5.97 19.87
N PRO A 107 0.52 -5.95 21.21
CA PRO A 107 0.39 -4.72 21.98
C PRO A 107 1.33 -3.67 21.39
N GLU A 108 0.82 -2.45 21.16
CA GLU A 108 1.69 -1.32 20.85
C GLU A 108 2.76 -1.26 21.93
N ALA A 109 4.03 -1.37 21.54
CA ALA A 109 5.10 -1.02 22.46
C ALA A 109 4.88 0.45 22.81
N GLU A 110 4.77 0.76 24.10
CA GLU A 110 4.83 2.14 24.59
C GLU A 110 6.19 2.69 24.15
N ASP A 111 6.21 3.37 23.02
CA ASP A 111 7.39 4.10 22.56
C ASP A 111 7.46 5.40 23.38
N GLU A 112 7.85 5.24 24.65
CA GLU A 112 8.21 6.34 25.53
C GLU A 112 9.52 6.97 25.00
N GLY A 113 9.42 7.81 23.99
CA GLY A 113 10.44 8.83 23.70
C GLY A 113 11.31 8.65 22.47
N ALA A 114 11.00 7.78 21.51
CA ALA A 114 11.43 8.06 20.15
C ALA A 114 10.60 9.26 19.66
N GLU A 115 11.18 10.47 19.65
CA GLU A 115 10.79 11.44 18.63
C GLU A 115 10.85 10.67 17.32
N SER A 116 9.70 10.28 16.76
CA SER A 116 9.69 9.65 15.44
C SER A 116 10.37 10.69 14.56
N THR A 117 11.61 10.45 14.15
CA THR A 117 12.32 11.38 13.30
C THR A 117 11.45 11.47 12.06
N SER A 118 10.77 12.61 11.91
CA SER A 118 9.80 12.81 10.85
C SER A 118 10.48 12.43 9.56
N PHE A 119 9.81 11.66 8.69
CA PHE A 119 10.26 11.32 7.33
C PHE A 119 10.95 12.52 6.63
N PHE A 120 10.51 13.73 6.95
CA PHE A 120 10.97 15.00 6.43
C PHE A 120 12.29 15.57 7.00
N ASN A 121 12.83 15.03 8.10
CA ASN A 121 13.93 15.65 8.85
C ASN A 121 14.80 14.67 9.66
N ASP A 122 14.89 13.39 9.26
CA ASP A 122 15.80 12.44 9.91
C ASP A 122 17.24 12.56 9.38
N ASP A 123 18.20 11.96 10.10
CA ASP A 123 19.62 11.99 9.70
C ASP A 123 19.84 11.42 8.29
N ALA A 124 19.02 10.47 7.86
CA ALA A 124 19.07 9.89 6.53
C ALA A 124 18.63 10.88 5.45
N ALA A 125 17.57 11.67 5.70
CA ALA A 125 17.09 12.73 4.82
C ALA A 125 18.17 13.81 4.65
N HIS A 126 18.80 14.25 5.75
CA HIS A 126 19.93 15.19 5.68
C HIS A 126 21.10 14.63 4.87
N ALA A 127 21.53 13.40 5.16
CA ALA A 127 22.62 12.76 4.44
C ALA A 127 22.34 12.57 2.94
N ALA A 128 21.08 12.42 2.56
CA ALA A 128 20.62 12.28 1.19
C ALA A 128 20.26 13.62 0.51
N ASN A 129 20.55 14.77 1.13
CA ASN A 129 20.11 16.10 0.67
C ASN A 129 18.62 16.14 0.36
N PHE A 130 17.79 15.53 1.20
CA PHE A 130 16.34 15.43 1.04
C PHE A 130 15.90 14.85 -0.31
N GLY A 131 16.73 13.97 -0.87
CA GLY A 131 16.46 13.31 -2.14
C GLY A 131 17.03 14.02 -3.37
N PHE A 132 17.62 15.22 -3.25
CA PHE A 132 18.31 15.92 -4.34
C PHE A 132 19.66 15.26 -4.66
N ALA A 133 19.61 14.12 -5.33
CA ALA A 133 20.76 13.27 -5.60
C ALA A 133 21.73 13.85 -6.64
N LYS A 134 21.23 14.66 -7.60
CA LYS A 134 22.06 15.34 -8.59
C LYS A 134 21.38 16.59 -9.13
N VAL A 135 22.14 17.67 -9.28
CA VAL A 135 21.72 18.90 -9.97
C VAL A 135 22.88 19.35 -10.86
N GLU A 136 22.66 19.51 -12.16
CA GLU A 136 23.70 19.97 -13.10
C GLU A 136 23.09 20.65 -14.33
N VAL A 137 23.93 21.30 -15.12
CA VAL A 137 23.61 21.76 -16.48
C VAL A 137 24.36 20.86 -17.46
N LEU A 138 23.61 20.10 -18.24
CA LEU A 138 24.10 19.21 -19.30
C LEU A 138 24.52 20.02 -20.55
N PRO A 139 25.21 19.39 -21.52
CA PRO A 139 25.43 19.99 -22.83
C PRO A 139 24.14 20.56 -23.45
N ASP A 140 24.30 21.57 -24.29
CA ASP A 140 23.20 22.29 -24.92
C ASP A 140 22.26 23.03 -23.94
N ASN A 141 22.79 23.44 -22.78
CA ASN A 141 22.11 24.26 -21.78
C ASN A 141 20.83 23.60 -21.21
N ILE A 142 20.87 22.29 -20.97
CA ILE A 142 19.74 21.54 -20.41
C ILE A 142 19.96 21.36 -18.91
N GLY A 143 19.08 21.91 -18.08
CA GLY A 143 19.05 21.65 -16.65
C GLY A 143 18.68 20.20 -16.37
N TYR A 144 19.31 19.62 -15.37
CA TYR A 144 19.03 18.25 -14.95
C TYR A 144 18.96 18.18 -13.43
N ILE A 145 17.84 17.69 -12.91
CA ILE A 145 17.62 17.41 -11.50
C ILE A 145 17.24 15.94 -11.37
N ARG A 146 18.00 15.17 -10.59
CA ARG A 146 17.64 13.80 -10.20
C ARG A 146 17.18 13.80 -8.76
N LEU A 147 15.94 13.35 -8.55
CA LEU A 147 15.37 13.15 -7.23
C LEU A 147 15.30 11.65 -6.93
N SER A 148 16.00 11.19 -5.89
CA SER A 148 15.86 9.81 -5.38
C SER A 148 14.64 9.64 -4.48
N GLN A 149 14.09 10.75 -3.98
CA GLN A 149 12.90 10.81 -3.15
C GLN A 149 12.31 12.22 -3.26
N ILE A 150 10.99 12.35 -3.09
CA ILE A 150 10.34 13.65 -2.88
C ILE A 150 10.28 13.88 -1.37
N ASN A 151 11.12 14.76 -0.84
CA ASN A 151 11.13 15.12 0.57
C ASN A 151 11.14 16.65 0.68
N ILE A 152 9.96 17.25 0.57
CA ILE A 152 9.80 18.71 0.59
C ILE A 152 9.26 19.15 1.96
N SER A 153 10.06 19.90 2.71
CA SER A 153 9.72 20.35 4.06
C SER A 153 10.44 21.66 4.34
N GLU A 154 10.11 22.32 5.47
CA GLU A 154 10.84 23.52 5.91
C GLU A 154 12.36 23.32 5.96
N HIS A 155 12.82 22.08 6.18
CA HIS A 155 14.24 21.72 6.23
C HIS A 155 14.89 21.55 4.85
N SER A 156 14.12 21.22 3.82
CA SER A 156 14.64 20.99 2.47
C SER A 156 14.43 22.16 1.49
N LEU A 157 13.69 23.20 1.90
CA LEU A 157 13.42 24.38 1.07
C LEU A 157 14.70 25.04 0.53
N GLU A 158 15.72 25.22 1.37
CA GLU A 158 16.99 25.81 0.93
C GLU A 158 17.69 24.96 -0.14
N THR A 159 17.64 23.62 -0.01
CA THR A 159 18.18 22.69 -1.01
C THR A 159 17.39 22.77 -2.32
N LEU A 160 16.05 22.78 -2.25
CA LEU A 160 15.18 22.97 -3.40
C LEU A 160 15.48 24.29 -4.12
N TYR A 161 15.59 25.39 -3.38
CA TYR A 161 15.87 26.71 -3.93
C TYR A 161 17.24 26.78 -4.60
N ALA A 162 18.27 26.19 -3.98
CA ALA A 162 19.59 26.10 -4.58
C ALA A 162 19.57 25.29 -5.89
N ALA A 163 18.86 24.16 -5.91
CA ALA A 163 18.71 23.33 -7.10
C ALA A 163 18.03 24.11 -8.24
N MET A 164 16.90 24.76 -7.97
CA MET A 164 16.16 25.52 -8.98
C MET A 164 16.95 26.76 -9.45
N ARG A 165 17.65 27.46 -8.56
CA ARG A 165 18.52 28.59 -8.93
C ARG A 165 19.68 28.17 -9.83
N LEU A 166 20.23 26.96 -9.65
CA LEU A 166 21.31 26.45 -10.50
C LEU A 166 20.84 26.27 -11.96
N VAL A 167 19.59 25.84 -12.16
CA VAL A 167 19.04 25.51 -13.48
C VAL A 167 18.14 26.61 -14.07
N GLN A 168 17.93 27.73 -13.39
CA GLN A 168 16.93 28.75 -13.77
C GLN A 168 17.14 29.41 -15.15
N HIS A 169 18.35 29.38 -15.71
CA HIS A 169 18.67 29.97 -17.02
C HIS A 169 18.88 28.91 -18.12
N THR A 170 18.53 27.67 -17.82
CA THR A 170 18.58 26.57 -18.79
C THR A 170 17.44 26.67 -19.80
N GLN A 171 17.66 26.20 -21.02
CA GLN A 171 16.66 26.27 -22.09
C GLN A 171 15.61 25.16 -22.01
N ALA A 172 15.91 24.10 -21.25
CA ALA A 172 15.03 22.97 -20.96
C ALA A 172 15.44 22.35 -19.63
N LEU A 173 14.51 21.68 -18.95
CA LEU A 173 14.74 20.97 -17.69
C LEU A 173 14.35 19.50 -17.82
N ILE A 174 15.20 18.62 -17.31
CA ILE A 174 14.90 17.21 -17.08
C ILE A 174 14.78 16.99 -15.58
N ILE A 175 13.65 16.44 -15.15
CA ILE A 175 13.45 15.93 -13.79
C ILE A 175 13.49 14.40 -13.87
N ASP A 176 14.58 13.79 -13.39
CA ASP A 176 14.75 12.35 -13.38
C ASP A 176 14.20 11.73 -12.08
N LEU A 177 13.11 10.97 -12.24
CA LEU A 177 12.42 10.24 -11.18
C LEU A 177 12.55 8.71 -11.33
N ARG A 178 13.42 8.20 -12.20
CA ARG A 178 13.48 6.75 -12.51
C ARG A 178 13.78 5.88 -11.30
N ASP A 179 14.59 6.39 -10.37
CA ASP A 179 14.95 5.72 -9.12
C ASP A 179 14.25 6.36 -7.90
N ASN A 180 13.20 7.15 -8.14
CA ASN A 180 12.43 7.81 -7.09
C ASN A 180 11.34 6.87 -6.55
N GLN A 181 11.33 6.65 -5.23
CA GLN A 181 10.35 5.76 -4.58
C GLN A 181 9.12 6.50 -4.03
N GLY A 182 8.92 7.75 -4.44
CA GLY A 182 7.87 8.63 -3.96
C GLY A 182 8.32 9.50 -2.79
N GLY A 183 7.40 9.72 -1.86
CA GLY A 183 7.54 10.67 -0.76
C GLY A 183 6.43 11.72 -0.83
N GLY A 184 6.72 12.94 -0.37
CA GLY A 184 5.72 14.00 -0.39
C GLY A 184 6.27 15.34 0.06
N SER A 185 5.33 16.24 0.35
CA SER A 185 5.62 17.56 0.90
C SER A 185 4.84 17.78 2.20
N SER A 186 5.47 18.33 3.22
CA SER A 186 4.80 18.80 4.44
C SER A 186 4.46 20.28 4.40
N VAL A 187 4.87 20.99 3.35
CA VAL A 187 4.72 22.44 3.19
C VAL A 187 3.93 22.81 1.92
N GLY A 188 3.12 21.88 1.42
CA GLY A 188 2.31 22.07 0.21
C GLY A 188 3.08 21.89 -1.10
N SER A 189 2.49 22.25 -2.23
CA SER A 189 2.98 21.94 -3.58
C SER A 189 4.08 22.89 -4.07
N VAL A 190 5.16 23.02 -3.30
CA VAL A 190 6.24 24.00 -3.55
C VAL A 190 7.04 23.67 -4.80
N LEU A 191 7.36 22.39 -5.02
CA LEU A 191 8.11 21.96 -6.20
C LEU A 191 7.32 22.27 -7.47
N GLU A 192 6.02 21.99 -7.45
CA GLU A 192 5.08 22.27 -8.53
C GLU A 192 4.98 23.77 -8.81
N THR A 193 5.04 24.60 -7.76
CA THR A 193 4.90 26.06 -7.86
C THR A 193 6.00 26.70 -8.70
N PHE A 194 7.20 26.13 -8.76
CA PHE A 194 8.27 26.62 -9.65
C PHE A 194 7.93 26.58 -11.15
N PHE A 195 6.89 25.83 -11.54
CA PHE A 195 6.50 25.63 -12.94
C PHE A 195 5.29 26.46 -13.37
N PHE A 196 4.78 27.33 -12.50
CA PHE A 196 3.62 28.17 -12.78
C PHE A 196 3.88 29.64 -12.41
N GLU A 197 3.43 30.56 -13.27
CA GLU A 197 3.53 32.01 -13.02
C GLU A 197 2.44 32.52 -12.05
N ASP A 198 1.25 31.91 -12.10
CA ASP A 198 0.08 32.28 -11.32
C ASP A 198 -0.36 31.13 -10.42
N ARG A 199 -1.17 31.44 -9.40
CA ARG A 199 -1.84 30.41 -8.57
C ARG A 199 -2.61 29.44 -9.47
N ARG A 200 -2.33 28.14 -9.33
CA ARG A 200 -3.07 27.05 -9.99
C ARG A 200 -3.59 26.06 -8.97
N ASP A 201 -4.85 25.67 -9.15
CA ASP A 201 -5.41 24.50 -8.48
C ASP A 201 -4.84 23.25 -9.18
N LEU A 202 -4.30 22.32 -8.41
CA LEU A 202 -3.55 21.17 -8.91
C LEU A 202 -4.36 19.88 -8.79
N LEU A 203 -4.85 19.60 -7.59
CA LEU A 203 -5.57 18.37 -7.26
C LEU A 203 -6.73 18.69 -6.34
N GLU A 204 -7.81 17.94 -6.50
CA GLU A 204 -8.96 17.99 -5.61
C GLU A 204 -9.13 16.62 -4.95
N PHE A 205 -9.01 16.57 -3.63
CA PHE A 205 -9.24 15.38 -2.82
C PHE A 205 -10.68 15.39 -2.34
N ARG A 206 -11.45 14.40 -2.78
CA ARG A 206 -12.81 14.18 -2.28
C ARG A 206 -12.83 12.97 -1.38
N SER A 207 -13.26 13.16 -0.14
CA SER A 207 -13.47 12.05 0.78
C SER A 207 -14.90 11.50 0.65
N ARG A 208 -15.12 10.27 1.15
CA ARG A 208 -16.44 9.60 1.18
C ARG A 208 -17.54 10.42 1.87
N ASN A 209 -17.17 11.26 2.84
CA ASN A 209 -18.13 12.07 3.60
C ASN A 209 -18.51 13.39 2.87
N GLY A 210 -17.97 13.63 1.67
CA GLY A 210 -18.22 14.83 0.88
C GLY A 210 -17.28 16.00 1.20
N GLN A 211 -16.36 15.86 2.17
CA GLN A 211 -15.28 16.81 2.37
C GLN A 211 -14.42 16.86 1.11
N THR A 212 -14.13 18.09 0.71
CA THR A 212 -13.29 18.39 -0.43
C THR A 212 -12.13 19.25 0.03
N GLU A 213 -10.91 18.85 -0.33
CA GLU A 213 -9.70 19.63 -0.12
C GLU A 213 -9.07 19.92 -1.48
N LEU A 214 -8.70 21.18 -1.69
CA LEU A 214 -8.09 21.63 -2.93
C LEU A 214 -6.61 21.90 -2.68
N GLU A 215 -5.77 21.10 -3.31
CA GLU A 215 -4.35 21.33 -3.35
C GLU A 215 -4.04 22.33 -4.49
N SER A 216 -3.19 23.31 -4.21
CA SER A 216 -2.85 24.39 -5.13
C SER A 216 -1.38 24.76 -4.97
N THR A 217 -0.82 25.41 -5.98
CA THR A 217 0.48 26.08 -5.88
C THR A 217 0.52 27.01 -4.66
N VAL A 218 1.67 27.10 -4.01
CA VAL A 218 1.85 27.91 -2.80
C VAL A 218 1.99 29.40 -3.14
N PRO A 219 1.48 30.32 -2.31
CA PRO A 219 1.52 31.76 -2.58
C PRO A 219 2.80 32.47 -2.08
N TRP A 220 3.72 31.73 -1.46
CA TRP A 220 4.85 32.29 -0.69
C TRP A 220 6.23 32.01 -1.32
N LEU A 221 6.24 31.39 -2.49
CA LEU A 221 7.45 31.21 -3.30
C LEU A 221 7.83 32.52 -4.01
#